data_AF-A0A6I1VRX3-F1
#
_entry.id   AF-A0A6I1VRX3-F1
#
_cell.length_a   1.000
_cell.length_b   1.000
_cell.length_c   1.000
_cell.angle_alpha   90.00
_cell.angle_beta   90.00
_cell.angle_gamma   90.00
#
_symmetry.space_group_name_H-M   'P 1'
#
loop_
_entity.id
_entity.type
_entity.pdbx_description
1 polymer ?
#
loop_
_entity_poly.entity_id
_entity_poly.type
_entity_poly.pdbx_seq_one_letter_code
_entity_poly.pdbx_strand_id
1 'polypeptide(L)'
;MNTLVVALSLAFTGSALADTAVNDPLYITGNYKCTGFDSHDGAFKGDLSVKVNEKSSNFSQNFGAYTFTLEVDLGGDKATYSGYAAAQGQQLAMYFANDSQEAATDRGIGLATITRDQDSKGQYTTTLHKSYYAPDYNGGGHGTETCIKIPQV
;
A
#
# COMPACT_ATOMS: atom_id res chain seq x y z
N MET A 1 -33.40 51.62 -37.40
CA MET A 1 -33.59 50.16 -37.32
C MET A 1 -32.50 49.62 -36.42
N ASN A 2 -32.80 49.42 -35.12
CA ASN A 2 -31.83 48.94 -34.12
C ASN A 2 -32.13 47.46 -33.86
N THR A 3 -31.24 46.58 -34.30
CA THR A 3 -31.37 45.14 -34.06
C THR A 3 -30.67 44.80 -32.74
N LEU A 4 -31.46 44.39 -31.74
CA LEU A 4 -30.99 43.90 -30.46
C LEU A 4 -30.64 42.41 -30.59
N VAL A 5 -29.37 42.05 -30.40
CA VAL A 5 -28.94 40.64 -30.35
C VAL A 5 -28.86 40.22 -28.89
N VAL A 6 -29.75 39.32 -28.47
CA VAL A 6 -29.72 38.68 -27.14
C VAL A 6 -28.84 37.44 -27.24
N ALA A 7 -27.66 37.48 -26.65
CA ALA A 7 -26.78 36.32 -26.53
C ALA A 7 -27.21 35.46 -25.34
N LEU A 8 -27.72 34.26 -25.62
CA LEU A 8 -28.13 33.28 -24.63
C LEU A 8 -26.89 32.49 -24.17
N SER A 9 -26.37 32.80 -22.99
CA SER A 9 -25.25 32.08 -22.38
C SER A 9 -25.72 30.72 -21.82
N LEU A 10 -25.36 29.63 -22.50
CA LEU A 10 -25.49 28.28 -21.96
C LEU A 10 -24.44 28.07 -20.87
N ALA A 11 -24.87 28.01 -19.60
CA ALA A 11 -24.02 27.59 -18.50
C ALA A 11 -23.79 26.08 -18.58
N PHE A 12 -22.59 25.68 -18.97
CA PHE A 12 -22.12 24.30 -18.81
C PHE A 12 -21.85 24.06 -17.31
N THR A 13 -22.80 23.47 -16.61
CA THR A 13 -22.54 22.84 -15.31
C THR A 13 -21.82 21.52 -15.55
N GLY A 14 -20.49 21.58 -15.68
CA GLY A 14 -19.66 20.39 -15.66
C GLY A 14 -19.72 19.76 -14.28
N SER A 15 -20.40 18.62 -14.15
CA SER A 15 -20.32 17.77 -12.97
C SER A 15 -18.92 17.13 -12.95
N ALA A 16 -17.97 17.77 -12.27
CA ALA A 16 -16.75 17.08 -11.87
C ALA A 16 -17.16 15.98 -10.88
N LEU A 17 -17.11 14.73 -11.32
CA LEU A 17 -17.06 13.60 -10.39
C LEU A 17 -15.80 13.83 -9.56
N ALA A 18 -15.98 14.27 -8.31
CA ALA A 18 -14.91 14.30 -7.35
C ALA A 18 -14.49 12.85 -7.13
N ASP A 19 -13.48 12.42 -7.88
CA ASP A 19 -12.67 11.29 -7.49
C ASP A 19 -12.14 11.66 -6.10
N THR A 20 -12.66 11.01 -5.07
CA THR A 20 -12.25 11.27 -3.69
C THR A 20 -10.82 10.78 -3.59
N ALA A 21 -9.87 11.63 -3.99
CA ALA A 21 -8.46 11.35 -3.96
C ALA A 21 -8.12 10.89 -2.54
N VAL A 22 -7.62 9.66 -2.42
CA VAL A 22 -7.21 9.08 -1.15
C VAL A 22 -6.30 10.06 -0.43
N ASN A 23 -6.64 10.44 0.80
CA ASN A 23 -5.84 11.36 1.59
C ASN A 23 -4.60 10.65 2.15
N ASP A 24 -3.59 10.50 1.29
CA ASP A 24 -2.35 9.82 1.61
C ASP A 24 -1.14 10.57 1.03
N PRO A 25 -0.69 11.65 1.71
CA PRO A 25 0.44 12.46 1.26
C PRO A 25 1.78 11.70 1.31
N LEU A 26 1.83 10.52 1.93
CA LEU A 26 3.01 9.65 1.95
C LEU A 26 3.06 8.68 0.75
N TYR A 27 2.01 8.66 -0.08
CA TYR A 27 1.89 7.83 -1.30
C TYR A 27 1.95 6.31 -1.06
N ILE A 28 1.67 5.84 0.16
CA ILE A 28 1.72 4.44 0.60
C ILE A 28 0.47 3.62 0.22
N THR A 29 -0.73 4.18 0.25
CA THR A 29 -2.01 3.51 -0.03
C THR A 29 -2.08 3.06 -1.48
N GLY A 30 -2.43 1.80 -1.71
CA GLY A 30 -2.62 1.24 -3.03
C GLY A 30 -2.33 -0.26 -3.09
N ASN A 31 -2.34 -0.80 -4.29
CA ASN A 31 -2.02 -2.20 -4.56
C ASN A 31 -0.58 -2.33 -5.08
N TYR A 32 0.11 -3.39 -4.69
CA TYR A 32 1.50 -3.64 -5.00
C TYR A 32 1.70 -5.08 -5.46
N LYS A 33 2.68 -5.28 -6.35
CA LYS A 33 3.23 -6.60 -6.68
C LYS A 33 4.53 -6.79 -5.92
N CYS A 34 4.63 -7.87 -5.16
CA CYS A 34 5.75 -8.16 -4.29
C CYS A 34 6.54 -9.38 -4.77
N THR A 35 7.85 -9.29 -4.63
CA THR A 35 8.74 -10.45 -4.55
C THR A 35 9.44 -10.46 -3.21
N GLY A 36 9.58 -11.63 -2.61
CA GLY A 36 10.21 -11.76 -1.31
C GLY A 36 11.01 -13.04 -1.16
N PHE A 37 11.64 -13.14 0.00
CA PHE A 37 12.36 -14.32 0.46
C PHE A 37 12.05 -14.51 1.95
N ASP A 38 11.66 -15.71 2.32
CA ASP A 38 11.57 -16.17 3.71
C ASP A 38 12.70 -17.19 4.00
N SER A 39 13.21 -17.16 5.23
CA SER A 39 14.32 -18.03 5.64
C SER A 39 14.00 -19.53 5.67
N HIS A 40 12.72 -19.89 5.78
CA HIS A 40 12.23 -21.28 5.79
C HIS A 40 11.60 -21.67 4.44
N ASP A 41 10.82 -20.76 3.86
CA ASP A 41 10.02 -21.07 2.65
C ASP A 41 10.69 -20.65 1.33
N GLY A 42 11.80 -19.89 1.41
CA GLY A 42 12.54 -19.43 0.26
C GLY A 42 11.85 -18.29 -0.49
N ALA A 43 12.05 -18.24 -1.81
CA ALA A 43 11.55 -17.13 -2.63
C ALA A 43 10.04 -17.25 -2.89
N PHE A 44 9.33 -16.13 -2.76
CA PHE A 44 7.88 -16.07 -2.99
C PHE A 44 7.44 -14.84 -3.78
N LYS A 45 6.20 -14.87 -4.26
CA LYS A 45 5.50 -13.73 -4.85
C LYS A 45 4.24 -13.46 -4.06
N GLY A 46 3.85 -12.19 -4.01
CA GLY A 46 2.60 -11.81 -3.37
C GLY A 46 1.98 -10.53 -3.88
N ASP A 47 0.72 -10.34 -3.51
CA ASP A 47 -0.11 -9.20 -3.83
C ASP A 47 -0.44 -8.46 -2.53
N LEU A 48 0.06 -7.24 -2.38
CA LEU A 48 -0.12 -6.42 -1.18
C LEU A 48 -1.13 -5.31 -1.47
N SER A 49 -2.16 -5.19 -0.64
CA SER A 49 -3.10 -4.07 -0.66
C SER A 49 -2.97 -3.28 0.63
N VAL A 50 -2.67 -1.98 0.54
CA VAL A 50 -2.49 -1.08 1.67
C VAL A 50 -3.56 0.00 1.64
N LYS A 51 -4.16 0.30 2.79
CA LYS A 51 -5.17 1.35 2.97
C LYS A 51 -4.81 2.25 4.14
N VAL A 52 -4.92 3.56 3.94
CA VAL A 52 -4.80 4.55 5.02
C VAL A 52 -5.99 4.43 5.99
N ASN A 53 -5.69 4.52 7.28
CA ASN A 53 -6.66 4.78 8.34
C ASN A 53 -6.62 6.28 8.66
N GLU A 54 -7.44 7.06 7.93
CA GLU A 54 -7.44 8.53 8.02
C GLU A 54 -7.72 9.02 9.44
N LYS A 55 -8.64 8.36 10.17
CA LYS A 55 -9.03 8.73 11.53
C LYS A 55 -7.88 8.60 12.53
N SER A 56 -6.95 7.70 12.27
CA SER A 56 -5.80 7.44 13.14
C SER A 56 -4.52 8.10 12.63
N SER A 57 -4.57 8.75 11.47
CA SER A 57 -3.42 9.42 10.85
C SER A 57 -3.32 10.87 11.32
N ASN A 58 -2.09 11.38 11.36
CA ASN A 58 -1.81 12.79 11.66
C ASN A 58 -0.73 13.29 10.70
N PHE A 59 -1.13 13.51 9.45
CA PHE A 59 -0.21 13.90 8.39
C PHE A 59 0.41 15.27 8.60
N SER A 60 -0.19 16.15 9.41
CA SER A 60 0.45 17.41 9.82
C SER A 60 1.75 17.20 10.61
N GLN A 61 1.93 16.01 11.20
CA GLN A 61 3.14 15.58 11.91
C GLN A 61 3.89 14.47 11.16
N ASN A 62 3.60 14.30 9.86
CA ASN A 62 4.20 13.26 9.02
C ASN A 62 3.94 11.83 9.52
N PHE A 63 2.82 11.64 10.23
CA PHE A 63 2.42 10.36 10.79
C PHE A 63 1.22 9.78 10.03
N GLY A 64 1.36 8.53 9.55
CA GLY A 64 0.30 7.81 8.85
C GLY A 64 0.01 6.46 9.52
N ALA A 65 -1.25 6.12 9.69
CA ALA A 65 -1.68 4.80 10.14
C ALA A 65 -2.29 4.03 8.97
N TYR A 66 -1.93 2.76 8.81
CA TYR A 66 -2.34 1.94 7.68
C TYR A 66 -2.82 0.56 8.13
N THR A 67 -3.70 -0.04 7.34
CA THR A 67 -4.05 -1.46 7.37
C THR A 67 -3.66 -2.08 6.04
N PHE A 68 -3.33 -3.37 6.03
CA PHE A 68 -2.99 -4.05 4.79
C PHE A 68 -3.36 -5.53 4.81
N THR A 69 -3.42 -6.10 3.61
CA THR A 69 -3.50 -7.54 3.36
C THR A 69 -2.46 -7.93 2.33
N LEU A 70 -1.72 -9.00 2.58
CA LEU A 70 -0.79 -9.63 1.65
C LEU A 70 -1.30 -11.02 1.31
N GLU A 71 -1.52 -11.30 0.03
CA GLU A 71 -1.77 -12.65 -0.47
C GLU A 71 -0.48 -13.22 -1.06
N VAL A 72 -0.01 -14.37 -0.57
CA VAL A 72 1.17 -15.08 -1.06
C VAL A 72 0.74 -16.32 -1.82
N ASP A 73 1.30 -16.50 -3.02
CA ASP A 73 1.13 -17.71 -3.84
C ASP A 73 2.17 -18.75 -3.44
N LEU A 74 1.71 -19.91 -2.95
CA LEU A 74 2.54 -21.02 -2.49
C LEU A 74 2.51 -22.21 -3.46
N GLY A 75 2.24 -21.99 -4.75
CA GLY A 75 2.35 -23.03 -5.78
C GLY A 75 1.21 -24.05 -5.76
N GLY A 76 0.01 -23.62 -5.35
CA GLY A 76 -1.21 -24.44 -5.30
C GLY A 76 -2.18 -23.98 -4.23
N ASP A 77 -1.64 -23.46 -3.13
CA ASP A 77 -2.37 -22.84 -2.03
C ASP A 77 -2.08 -21.34 -1.95
N LYS A 78 -2.94 -20.62 -1.22
CA LYS A 78 -2.75 -19.20 -0.89
C LYS A 78 -2.63 -19.02 0.61
N ALA A 79 -1.64 -18.26 1.03
CA ALA A 79 -1.59 -17.73 2.40
C ALA A 79 -2.00 -16.25 2.38
N THR A 80 -2.88 -15.87 3.30
CA THR A 80 -3.31 -14.48 3.46
C THR A 80 -2.81 -13.96 4.80
N TYR A 81 -2.18 -12.80 4.77
CA TYR A 81 -1.67 -12.13 5.95
C TYR A 81 -2.34 -10.78 6.10
N SER A 82 -3.01 -10.55 7.22
CA SER A 82 -3.57 -9.25 7.57
C SER A 82 -2.67 -8.53 8.58
N GLY A 83 -2.67 -7.20 8.50
CA GLY A 83 -1.80 -6.40 9.33
C GLY A 83 -2.12 -4.92 9.40
N TYR A 84 -1.30 -4.21 10.16
CA TYR A 84 -1.36 -2.78 10.33
C TYR A 84 0.04 -2.17 10.42
N ALA A 85 0.15 -0.90 10.09
CA ALA A 85 1.42 -0.20 10.07
C ALA A 85 1.28 1.23 10.63
N ALA A 86 2.35 1.68 11.28
CA ALA A 86 2.55 3.06 11.68
C ALA A 86 3.73 3.63 10.89
N ALA A 87 3.49 4.71 10.15
CA ALA A 87 4.48 5.39 9.35
C ALA A 87 4.91 6.70 10.01
N GLN A 88 6.22 6.96 10.00
CA GLN A 88 6.79 8.28 10.25
C GLN A 88 7.61 8.67 9.03
N GLY A 89 7.05 9.55 8.18
CA GLY A 89 7.58 9.82 6.86
C GLY A 89 7.63 8.58 5.99
N GLN A 90 8.81 8.22 5.50
CA GLN A 90 9.00 7.08 4.60
C GLN A 90 9.27 5.75 5.33
N GLN A 91 9.39 5.76 6.66
CA GLN A 91 9.63 4.55 7.45
C GLN A 91 8.31 4.02 8.01
N LEU A 92 8.09 2.71 7.95
CA LEU A 92 6.94 2.03 8.53
C LEU A 92 7.40 0.95 9.50
N ALA A 93 6.79 0.92 10.68
CA ALA A 93 6.73 -0.29 11.50
C ALA A 93 5.44 -1.04 11.18
N MET A 94 5.53 -2.33 10.92
CA MET A 94 4.42 -3.16 10.43
C MET A 94 4.25 -4.37 11.33
N TYR A 95 3.01 -4.68 11.71
CA TYR A 95 2.65 -5.98 12.27
C TYR A 95 1.87 -6.76 11.21
N PHE A 96 2.15 -8.06 11.08
CA PHE A 96 1.41 -8.98 10.21
C PHE A 96 1.16 -10.30 10.92
N ALA A 97 0.08 -10.98 10.56
CA ALA A 97 -0.21 -12.34 10.97
C ALA A 97 -0.91 -13.09 9.84
N ASN A 98 -0.63 -14.38 9.72
CA ASN A 98 -1.34 -15.30 8.86
C ASN A 98 -2.78 -15.44 9.37
N ASP A 99 -3.75 -15.32 8.46
CA ASP A 99 -5.18 -15.38 8.79
C ASP A 99 -5.66 -16.83 9.00
N SER A 100 -4.85 -17.83 8.63
CA SER A 100 -5.15 -19.24 8.85
C SER A 100 -5.00 -19.63 10.33
N GLN A 101 -5.98 -20.38 10.84
CA GLN A 101 -5.89 -20.97 12.18
C GLN A 101 -4.82 -22.07 12.26
N GLU A 102 -4.49 -22.71 11.14
CA GLU A 102 -3.50 -23.79 11.08
C GLU A 102 -2.05 -23.26 11.19
N ALA A 103 -1.83 -21.99 10.84
CA ALA A 103 -0.54 -21.32 10.87
C ALA A 103 -0.54 -20.11 11.82
N ALA A 104 -1.26 -20.19 12.96
CA ALA A 104 -1.47 -19.03 13.85
C ALA A 104 -0.18 -18.45 14.49
N THR A 105 0.94 -19.16 14.41
CA THR A 105 2.26 -18.69 14.88
C THR A 105 3.05 -17.93 13.80
N ASP A 106 2.57 -17.96 12.56
CA ASP A 106 3.15 -17.25 11.44
C ASP A 106 2.72 -15.78 11.47
N ARG A 107 3.42 -15.02 12.31
CA ARG A 107 3.18 -13.61 12.58
C ARG A 107 4.46 -12.94 13.01
N GLY A 108 4.56 -11.64 12.78
CA GLY A 108 5.78 -10.94 13.09
C GLY A 108 5.68 -9.44 12.98
N ILE A 109 6.85 -8.83 13.06
CA ILE A 109 7.04 -7.41 12.83
C ILE A 109 7.93 -7.17 11.62
N GLY A 110 7.63 -6.14 10.86
CA GLY A 110 8.45 -5.66 9.76
C GLY A 110 8.86 -4.21 9.98
N LEU A 111 10.04 -3.86 9.51
CA LEU A 111 10.37 -2.47 9.17
C LEU A 111 10.37 -2.34 7.66
N ALA A 112 9.68 -1.32 7.17
CA ALA A 112 9.69 -0.98 5.77
C ALA A 112 10.16 0.45 5.50
N THR A 113 10.76 0.64 4.33
CA THR A 113 11.13 1.94 3.77
C THR A 113 10.39 2.13 2.46
N ILE A 114 9.82 3.32 2.26
CA ILE A 114 9.19 3.73 1.01
C ILE A 114 10.20 4.53 0.20
N THR A 115 10.35 4.19 -1.07
CA THR A 115 11.02 5.03 -2.05
C THR A 115 10.03 5.50 -3.10
N ARG A 116 10.34 6.64 -3.71
CA ARG A 116 9.54 7.20 -4.79
C ARG A 116 10.48 7.73 -5.87
N ASP A 117 10.67 6.91 -6.89
CA ASP A 117 11.61 7.17 -7.98
C ASP A 117 10.85 7.74 -9.18
N GLN A 118 11.42 8.75 -9.83
CA GLN A 118 10.85 9.36 -11.03
C GLN A 118 11.64 8.91 -12.27
N ASP A 119 10.95 8.41 -13.28
CA ASP A 119 11.57 8.07 -14.55
C ASP A 119 11.84 9.30 -15.44
N SER A 120 12.51 9.10 -16.58
CA SER A 120 12.83 10.18 -17.52
C SER A 120 11.60 10.80 -18.21
N LYS A 121 10.42 10.19 -18.07
CA LYS A 121 9.13 10.70 -18.57
C LYS A 121 8.33 11.42 -17.48
N GLY A 122 8.87 11.51 -16.27
CA GLY A 122 8.24 12.17 -15.13
C GLY A 122 7.26 11.28 -14.35
N GLN A 123 7.16 9.98 -14.65
CA GLN A 123 6.30 9.05 -13.95
C GLN A 123 6.94 8.58 -12.65
N TYR A 124 6.19 8.63 -11.56
CA TYR A 124 6.65 8.14 -10.26
C TYR A 124 6.31 6.67 -10.05
N THR A 125 7.28 5.90 -9.56
CA THR A 125 7.10 4.55 -9.04
C THR A 125 7.29 4.59 -7.53
N THR A 126 6.33 4.05 -6.78
CA THR A 126 6.47 3.87 -5.32
C THR A 126 6.86 2.43 -5.04
N THR A 127 7.91 2.25 -4.23
CA THR A 127 8.40 0.94 -3.84
C THR A 127 8.45 0.83 -2.33
N LEU A 128 7.96 -0.27 -1.78
CA LEU A 128 8.06 -0.63 -0.38
C LEU A 128 9.12 -1.73 -0.24
N HIS A 129 10.15 -1.47 0.55
CA HIS A 129 11.18 -2.45 0.91
C HIS A 129 11.01 -2.84 2.36
N LYS A 130 10.66 -4.09 2.64
CA LYS A 130 10.43 -4.60 3.99
C LYS A 130 11.49 -5.61 4.37
N SER A 131 11.94 -5.56 5.62
CA SER A 131 12.59 -6.68 6.31
C SER A 131 11.77 -7.02 7.53
N TYR A 132 11.64 -8.30 7.85
CA TYR A 132 10.81 -8.74 8.98
C TYR A 132 11.44 -9.84 9.81
N TYR A 133 10.92 -9.97 11.02
CA TYR A 133 11.22 -11.05 11.95
C TYR A 133 9.91 -11.63 12.52
N ALA A 134 9.79 -12.95 12.46
CA ALA A 134 8.65 -13.74 12.91
C ALA A 134 9.13 -14.75 13.96
N PRO A 135 9.14 -14.39 15.26
CA PRO A 135 9.80 -15.19 16.29
C PRO A 135 9.18 -16.58 16.49
N ASP A 136 7.87 -16.69 16.31
CA ASP A 136 7.12 -17.92 16.58
C ASP A 136 6.99 -18.83 15.35
N TYR A 137 7.38 -18.35 14.16
CA TYR A 137 7.30 -19.12 12.92
C TYR A 137 8.48 -20.10 12.82
N ASN A 138 8.20 -21.41 12.88
CA ASN A 138 9.21 -22.48 12.79
C ASN A 138 10.44 -22.28 13.71
N GLY A 139 10.24 -21.73 14.91
CA GLY A 139 11.32 -21.46 15.87
C GLY A 139 12.15 -20.20 15.59
N GLY A 140 11.66 -19.34 14.70
CA GLY A 140 12.25 -18.06 14.34
C GLY A 140 12.43 -17.94 12.83
N GLY A 141 11.60 -17.14 12.18
CA GLY A 141 11.65 -16.81 10.76
C GLY A 141 12.08 -15.36 10.53
N HIS A 142 12.70 -15.10 9.39
CA HIS A 142 12.96 -13.75 8.92
C HIS A 142 12.95 -13.71 7.40
N GLY A 143 12.68 -12.54 6.86
CA GLY A 143 12.62 -12.39 5.42
C GLY A 143 12.64 -10.95 4.96
N THR A 144 12.58 -10.80 3.64
CA THR A 144 12.57 -9.52 2.96
C THR A 144 11.53 -9.49 1.87
N GLU A 145 10.97 -8.32 1.60
CA GLU A 145 10.04 -8.08 0.50
C GLU A 145 10.41 -6.79 -0.24
N THR A 146 10.26 -6.81 -1.56
CA THR A 146 10.22 -5.61 -2.39
C THR A 146 8.91 -5.59 -3.13
N CYS A 147 8.10 -4.57 -2.88
CA CYS A 147 6.75 -4.41 -3.37
C CYS A 147 6.66 -3.15 -4.23
N ILE A 148 6.31 -3.29 -5.50
CA ILE A 148 6.19 -2.19 -6.45
C ILE A 148 4.72 -1.82 -6.61
N LYS A 149 4.38 -0.55 -6.41
CA LYS A 149 3.01 -0.06 -6.51
C LYS A 149 2.51 -0.16 -7.94
N ILE A 150 1.33 -0.74 -8.12
CA ILE A 150 0.65 -0.82 -9.40
C ILE A 150 0.05 0.56 -9.70
N PRO A 151 0.34 1.16 -10.88
CA PRO A 151 -0.30 2.38 -11.31
C PRO A 151 -1.83 2.23 -11.26
N GLN A 152 -2.51 3.18 -10.62
CA GLN A 152 -3.97 3.27 -10.69
C GLN A 152 -4.30 3.84 -12.07
N VAL A 153 -5.09 3.11 -12.86
CA VAL A 153 -5.60 3.54 -14.18
C VAL A 153 -6.84 4.41 -14.03
#